data_AF-A0A3D6A8E9-F1
#
_entry.id   AF-A0A3D6A8E9-F1
#
_cell.length_a   1.000
_cell.length_b   1.000
_cell.length_c   1.000
_cell.angle_alpha   90.00
_cell.angle_beta   90.00
_cell.angle_gamma   90.00
#
_symmetry.space_group_name_H-M   'P 1'
#
loop_
_entity.id
_entity.type
_entity.pdbx_description
1 polymer ?
#
loop_
_entity_poly.entity_id
_entity_poly.type
_entity_poly.pdbx_seq_one_letter_code
_entity_poly.pdbx_strand_id
1 'polypeptide(L)' 'ASKLLNSGEEEVINFKSPAKPGDYPYVCTFPGHHILMRGNLQVVK' A
#
# COMPACT_ATOMS: atom_id res chain seq x y z
N ALA A 1 6.95 4.65 -0.65
CA ALA A 1 6.74 3.20 -0.45
C ALA A 1 7.42 2.80 0.85
N SER A 2 6.98 1.73 1.51
CA SER A 2 7.72 1.14 2.62
C SER A 2 8.97 0.42 2.13
N LYS A 3 9.84 0.01 3.05
CA LYS A 3 10.88 -0.98 2.80
C LYS A 3 10.26 -2.38 2.71
N LEU A 4 11.05 -3.34 2.24
CA LEU A 4 10.74 -4.76 2.39
C LEU A 4 11.09 -5.18 3.82
N LEU A 5 10.14 -5.79 4.53
CA LEU A 5 10.27 -6.20 5.92
C LEU A 5 10.29 -7.73 6.04
N ASN A 6 11.06 -8.24 6.99
CA ASN A 6 11.08 -9.65 7.37
C ASN A 6 10.02 -9.96 8.43
N SER A 7 9.85 -11.24 8.75
CA SER A 7 8.94 -11.69 9.81
C SER A 7 9.28 -11.05 11.15
N GLY A 8 8.31 -10.37 11.76
CA GLY A 8 8.45 -9.72 13.07
C GLY A 8 8.95 -8.27 13.02
N GLU A 9 9.27 -7.74 11.83
CA GLU A 9 9.62 -6.32 11.65
C GLU A 9 8.37 -5.48 11.35
N GLU A 10 8.40 -4.20 11.74
CA GLU A 10 7.32 -3.23 11.51
C GLU A 10 7.88 -1.90 11.00
N GLU A 11 7.15 -1.24 10.09
CA GLU A 11 7.44 0.12 9.62
C GLU A 11 6.14 0.91 9.44
N VAL A 12 6.14 2.18 9.83
CA VAL A 12 5.03 3.12 9.61
C VAL A 12 5.41 4.12 8.52
N ILE A 13 4.57 4.23 7.49
CA ILE A 13 4.70 5.24 6.43
C ILE A 13 3.73 6.39 6.64
N ASN A 14 4.22 7.62 6.53
CA ASN A 14 3.40 8.83 6.52
C ASN A 14 3.46 9.48 5.13
N PHE A 15 2.30 9.70 4.52
CA PHE A 15 2.20 10.36 3.23
C PHE A 15 0.92 11.19 3.14
N LYS A 16 0.91 12.18 2.26
CA LYS A 16 -0.31 12.94 1.96
C LYS A 16 -1.20 12.11 1.04
N SER A 17 -2.48 11.98 1.38
CA SER A 17 -3.45 11.33 0.50
C SER A 17 -3.56 12.07 -0.85
N PRO A 18 -3.88 11.35 -1.94
CA PRO A 18 -4.17 11.99 -3.22
C PRO A 18 -5.30 13.01 -3.11
N ALA A 19 -5.18 14.14 -3.82
CA ALA A 19 -6.20 15.20 -3.80
C ALA A 19 -7.46 14.84 -4.61
N LYS A 20 -7.34 13.92 -5.56
CA LYS A 20 -8.45 13.51 -6.41
C LYS A 20 -9.19 12.34 -5.74
N PRO A 21 -10.52 12.41 -5.57
CA PRO A 21 -11.30 11.26 -5.12
C PRO A 21 -11.18 10.09 -6.11
N GLY A 22 -11.13 8.87 -5.58
CA GLY A 22 -11.01 7.65 -6.37
C GLY A 22 -10.40 6.48 -5.61
N ASP A 23 -10.30 5.34 -6.30
CA ASP A 23 -9.67 4.13 -5.81
C ASP A 23 -8.18 4.09 -6.20
N TYR A 24 -7.32 3.95 -5.21
CA TYR A 24 -5.87 3.90 -5.38
C TYR A 24 -5.36 2.52 -4.94
N PRO A 25 -5.03 1.61 -5.88
CA PRO A 25 -4.54 0.30 -5.53
C PRO A 25 -3.16 0.38 -4.88
N TYR A 26 -2.99 -0.35 -3.79
CA TYR A 26 -1.69 -0.62 -3.17
C TYR A 26 -1.43 -2.13 -3.18
N VAL A 27 -0.16 -2.50 -3.34
CA VAL A 27 0.26 -3.89 -3.51
C VAL A 27 1.54 -4.16 -2.72
N CYS A 28 1.71 -5.40 -2.29
CA CYS A 28 3.05 -5.89 -1.95
C CYS A 28 3.80 -6.21 -3.25
N THR A 29 4.90 -5.51 -3.51
CA THR A 29 5.69 -5.66 -4.74
C THR A 29 6.68 -6.82 -4.68
N PHE A 30 6.68 -7.64 -3.62
CA PHE A 30 7.50 -8.85 -3.57
C PHE A 30 7.07 -9.79 -4.70
N PRO A 31 8.02 -10.38 -5.46
CA PRO A 31 7.71 -11.18 -6.64
C PRO A 31 6.60 -12.22 -6.38
N GLY A 32 5.51 -12.12 -7.14
CA GLY A 32 4.34 -13.01 -7.04
C GLY A 32 3.32 -12.67 -5.94
N HIS A 33 3.65 -11.86 -4.94
CA HIS A 33 2.76 -11.62 -3.80
C HIS A 33 1.57 -10.73 -4.15
N HIS A 34 1.73 -9.79 -5.08
CA HIS A 34 0.67 -8.85 -5.51
C HIS A 34 -0.62 -9.55 -6.02
N ILE A 35 -0.55 -10.83 -6.38
CA ILE A 35 -1.71 -11.63 -6.83
C ILE A 35 -2.75 -11.72 -5.70
N LEU A 36 -2.29 -11.89 -4.46
CA LEU A 36 -3.12 -12.00 -3.26
C LEU A 36 -3.01 -10.75 -2.37
N MET A 37 -1.80 -10.21 -2.19
CA MET A 37 -1.51 -9.07 -1.33
C MET A 37 -1.73 -7.75 -2.07
N ARG A 38 -2.99 -7.35 -2.18
CA ARG A 38 -3.44 -6.11 -2.81
C ARG A 38 -4.66 -5.56 -2.09
N GLY A 39 -4.83 -4.24 -2.14
CA GLY A 39 -6.03 -3.55 -1.62
C GLY A 39 -6.21 -2.21 -2.30
N ASN A 40 -7.33 -1.53 -2.03
CA ASN A 40 -7.62 -0.20 -2.55
C ASN A 40 -7.70 0.80 -1.41
N LEU A 41 -6.92 1.88 -1.51
CA LEU A 41 -7.11 3.10 -0.73
C LEU A 41 -8.21 3.92 -1.40
N GLN A 42 -9.35 4.06 -0.75
CA GLN A 42 -10.44 4.89 -1.26
C GLN A 42 -10.30 6.31 -0.74
N VAL A 43 -10.14 7.26 -1.65
CA VAL A 43 -10.20 8.69 -1.33
C VAL A 43 -11.61 9.17 -1.64
N VAL A 44 -12.35 9.51 -0.58
CA VAL A 44 -13.71 10.07 -0.66
C VAL A 44 -13.70 11.58 -0.44
N LYS A 45 -14.76 12.27 -0.87
CA LYS A 45 -14.94 13.71 -0.60
C LYS A 45 -15.38 13.98 0.83
#